data_AF-A0A9C8AAX0-F1
#
_entry.id   AF-A0A9C8AAX0-F1
#
_cell.length_a   1.000
_cell.length_b   1.000
_cell.length_c   1.000
_cell.angle_alpha   90.00
_cell.angle_beta   90.00
_cell.angle_gamma   90.00
#
_symmetry.space_group_name_H-M   'P 1'
#
loop_
_entity.id
_entity.type
_entity.pdbx_description
1 polymer ?
#
loop_
_entity_poly.entity_id
_entity_poly.type
_entity_poly.pdbx_seq_one_letter_code
_entity_poly.pdbx_strand_id
1 'polypeptide(L)' 'TEAITYSDRQVTDQMMVRLREFFDEDGIVELTGLIAFQNLSSKFNGALDVPPQGFCQIPTENKS' A
#
# COMPACT_ATOMS: atom_id res chain seq x y z
N THR A 1 -3.39 3.90 10.85
CA THR A 1 -3.11 2.45 10.63
C THR A 1 -3.77 2.02 9.33
N GLU A 2 -3.19 1.07 8.59
CA GLU A 2 -3.56 0.73 7.20
C GLU A 2 -4.78 -0.21 7.11
N ALA A 3 -6.00 0.30 7.34
CA ALA A 3 -7.19 -0.54 7.45
C ALA A 3 -7.55 -1.35 6.18
N ILE A 4 -7.16 -0.91 4.99
CA ILE A 4 -7.43 -1.61 3.72
C ILE A 4 -6.56 -2.87 3.56
N THR A 5 -5.38 -2.91 4.19
CA THR A 5 -4.40 -4.00 4.02
C THR A 5 -4.62 -5.19 4.95
N TYR A 6 -5.11 -4.92 6.16
CA TYR A 6 -5.29 -5.91 7.22
C TYR A 6 -6.72 -6.47 7.21
N SER A 7 -6.89 -7.78 7.03
CA SER A 7 -8.20 -8.43 6.91
C SER A 7 -9.04 -8.43 8.20
N ASP A 8 -8.40 -8.22 9.35
CA ASP A 8 -9.04 -8.08 10.67
C ASP A 8 -9.50 -6.65 10.96
N ARG A 9 -9.26 -5.71 10.04
CA ARG A 9 -9.63 -4.29 10.20
C ARG A 9 -10.73 -3.90 9.24
N GLN A 10 -11.44 -2.84 9.60
CA GLN A 10 -12.51 -2.25 8.79
C GLN A 10 -12.21 -0.77 8.57
N VAL A 11 -12.54 -0.29 7.37
CA VAL A 11 -12.51 1.15 7.08
C VAL A 11 -13.64 1.81 7.86
N THR A 12 -13.32 2.85 8.62
CA THR A 12 -14.30 3.60 9.42
C THR A 12 -14.69 4.89 8.73
N ASP A 13 -15.88 5.41 9.04
CA ASP A 13 -16.34 6.69 8.49
C ASP A 13 -15.39 7.84 8.80
N GLN A 14 -14.80 7.87 10.00
CA GLN A 14 -13.81 8.88 10.38
C GLN A 14 -12.58 8.86 9.47
N MET A 15 -12.15 7.69 9.00
CA MET A 15 -11.05 7.58 8.04
C MET A 15 -11.43 8.16 6.69
N MET A 16 -12.66 7.90 6.22
CA MET A 16 -13.16 8.48 4.97
C MET A 16 -13.34 10.00 5.07
N VAL A 17 -13.82 10.52 6.20
CA VAL A 17 -13.90 11.97 6.46
C VAL A 17 -12.52 12.62 6.33
N ARG A 18 -11.49 12.02 6.93
CA ARG A 18 -10.12 12.55 6.83
C ARG A 18 -9.55 12.46 5.42
N LEU A 19 -9.88 11.43 4.64
CA LEU A 19 -9.46 11.33 3.24
C LEU A 19 -10.09 12.44 2.37
N ARG A 20 -11.36 12.77 2.63
CA ARG A 20 -12.08 13.84 1.92
C ARG A 20 -11.52 15.25 2.16
N GLU A 21 -10.65 15.43 3.15
CA GLU A 21 -9.91 16.68 3.33
C GLU A 21 -8.83 16.87 2.25
N PHE A 22 -8.41 15.81 1.56
CA PHE A 22 -7.30 15.80 0.60
C PHE A 22 -7.69 15.34 -0.82
N PHE A 23 -8.73 14.51 -0.93
CA PHE A 23 -9.15 13.89 -2.20
C PHE A 23 -10.65 14.06 -2.39
N ASP A 24 -11.06 14.22 -3.65
CA ASP A 24 -12.46 14.07 -4.05
C ASP A 24 -12.84 12.59 -4.13
N GLU A 25 -14.11 12.30 -4.44
CA GLU A 25 -14.59 10.91 -4.48
C GLU A 25 -13.87 10.07 -5.54
N ASP A 26 -13.57 10.65 -6.71
CA ASP A 26 -12.80 9.97 -7.76
C ASP A 26 -11.38 9.64 -7.29
N GLY A 27 -10.69 10.60 -6.66
CA GLY A 27 -9.36 10.38 -6.07
C GLY A 27 -9.36 9.32 -4.97
N ILE A 28 -10.42 9.24 -4.15
CA ILE A 28 -10.57 8.18 -3.13
C ILE A 28 -10.75 6.80 -3.80
N VAL A 29 -11.52 6.71 -4.88
CA VAL A 29 -11.72 5.47 -5.64
C VAL A 29 -10.39 5.01 -6.26
N GLU A 30 -9.66 5.92 -6.90
CA GLU A 30 -8.34 5.62 -7.48
C GLU A 30 -7.33 5.17 -6.43
N LEU A 31 -7.22 5.90 -5.32
CA LEU A 31 -6.33 5.56 -4.21
C LEU A 31 -6.66 4.17 -3.65
N THR A 32 -7.95 3.88 -3.46
CA THR A 32 -8.41 2.57 -2.98
C THR A 32 -8.02 1.46 -3.96
N GLY A 33 -8.19 1.69 -5.27
CA GLY A 33 -7.79 0.76 -6.32
C GLY A 33 -6.28 0.48 -6.31
N LEU A 34 -5.46 1.52 -6.18
CA LEU A 34 -3.99 1.39 -6.11
C LEU A 34 -3.55 0.59 -4.88
N ILE A 35 -4.13 0.86 -3.71
CA ILE A 35 -3.84 0.12 -2.48
C ILE A 35 -4.22 -1.36 -2.65
N ALA A 36 -5.41 -1.64 -3.19
CA ALA A 36 -5.87 -3.01 -3.43
C ALA A 36 -4.95 -3.75 -4.41
N PHE A 37 -4.55 -3.11 -5.51
CA PHE A 37 -3.63 -3.68 -6.49
C PHE A 37 -2.26 -3.99 -5.87
N GLN A 38 -1.72 -3.07 -5.08
CA GLN A 38 -0.41 -3.27 -4.43
C GLN A 38 -0.47 -4.38 -3.36
N ASN A 39 -1.57 -4.48 -2.61
CA ASN A 39 -1.80 -5.56 -1.64
C ASN A 39 -1.89 -6.93 -2.34
N LEU A 40 -2.58 -7.00 -3.48
CA LEU A 40 -2.62 -8.22 -4.30
C LEU A 40 -1.23 -8.59 -4.81
N SER A 41 -0.53 -7.64 -5.43
CA SER A 41 0.81 -7.84 -5.99
C SER A 41 1.80 -8.32 -4.93
N SER A 42 1.77 -7.72 -3.73
CA SER A 42 2.62 -8.14 -2.60
C SER A 42 2.36 -9.58 -2.19
N LYS A 43 1.09 -9.98 -2.04
CA LYS A 43 0.72 -11.37 -1.68
C LYS A 43 1.07 -12.37 -2.77
N PHE A 44 0.83 -12.02 -4.03
CA PHE A 44 1.17 -12.86 -5.18
C PHE A 44 2.68 -13.13 -5.25
N ASN A 45 3.48 -12.06 -5.15
CA ASN A 45 4.93 -12.16 -5.17
C ASN A 45 5.47 -12.98 -3.99
N GLY A 46 4.92 -12.77 -2.78
CA GLY A 46 5.29 -13.56 -1.60
C GLY A 46 4.90 -15.03 -1.70
N ALA A 47 3.74 -15.35 -2.29
CA ALA A 47 3.29 -16.74 -2.46
C ALA A 47 4.12 -17.53 -3.48
N LEU A 48 4.69 -16.85 -4.49
CA LEU A 48 5.53 -17.45 -5.51
C LEU A 48 7.04 -17.32 -5.22
N ASP A 49 7.41 -16.80 -4.05
CA ASP A 49 8.80 -16.50 -3.66
C ASP A 49 9.57 -15.73 -4.76
N VAL A 50 8.89 -14.74 -5.37
CA VAL A 50 9.47 -13.94 -6.45
C VAL A 50 10.62 -13.12 -5.86
N PRO A 51 11.86 -13.31 -6.32
CA PRO A 51 12.99 -12.57 -5.79
C PRO A 51 12.82 -11.08 -6.11
N PRO A 52 13.34 -10.17 -5.27
CA PRO A 52 13.21 -8.73 -5.46
C PRO A 52 13.93 -8.18 -6.71
N GLN A 53 14.51 -9.01 -7.58
CA GLN A 53 15.01 -8.66 -8.92
C GLN A 53 15.91 -7.40 -8.98
N GLY A 54 16.67 -7.13 -7.91
CA GLY A 54 17.54 -5.95 -7.81
C GLY A 54 16.89 -4.71 -7.20
N PHE A 55 15.62 -4.75 -6.81
CA PHE A 55 14.98 -3.74 -5.95
C PHE A 55 15.42 -3.91 -4.49
N CYS A 56 15.30 -2.85 -3.69
CA CYS A 56 15.72 -2.80 -2.28
C CYS A 56 17.23 -3.02 -2.04
N GLN A 57 18.10 -2.56 -2.95
CA GLN A 57 19.52 -2.45 -2.63
C GLN A 57 19.70 -1.45 -1.47
N ILE A 58 20.22 -1.94 -0.35
CA ILE A 58 20.63 -1.09 0.76
C ILE A 58 21.82 -0.26 0.26
N PRO A 59 21.75 1.08 0.31
CA PRO A 59 22.90 1.90 -0.06
C PRO A 59 24.09 1.50 0.81
N THR A 60 25.17 1.04 0.20
CA THR A 60 26.43 0.81 0.92
C THR A 60 26.95 2.18 1.35
N GLU A 61 26.97 2.43 2.66
CA GLU A 61 27.55 3.63 3.26
C GLU A 61 29.04 3.68 2.87
N ASN A 62 29.41 4.52 1.90
CA ASN A 62 30.80 4.87 1.66
C ASN A 62 31.26 5.73 2.84
N LYS A 63 31.78 5.10 3.89
CA LYS A 63 32.62 5.77 4.88
C LYS A 63 33.99 6.00 4.24
N SER A 64 34.17 7.19 3.67
CA SER A 64 35.47 7.78 3.37
C SER A 64 35.85 8.78 4.46
#